data_AF-B5IPP7-F1
#
_entry.id   AF-B5IPP7-F1
#
_cell.length_a   1.000
_cell.length_b   1.000
_cell.length_c   1.000
_cell.angle_alpha   90.00
_cell.angle_beta   90.00
_cell.angle_gamma   90.00
#
_symmetry.space_group_name_H-M   'P 1'
#
loop_
_entity.id
_entity.type
_entity.pdbx_description
1 polymer ?
#
loop_
_entity_poly.entity_id
_entity_poly.type
_entity_poly.pdbx_seq_one_letter_code
_entity_poly.pdbx_strand_id
1 'polypeptide(L)'
;MMSLKALATSLQSRGMAATCYSCGDGRDGQGASFVANLGTNHMVRFLVSDFGISWVESRNGHELVKLEGAEAIQELQRVAQVLHSGPAPEPASGSVDPSADIAAPNSLPT
;
A
#
# COMPACT_ATOMS: atom_id res chain seq x y z
N MET A 1 -1.96 5.90 -16.25
CA MET A 1 -1.00 4.87 -15.79
C MET A 1 0.24 5.59 -15.27
N MET A 2 0.67 5.33 -14.02
CA MET A 2 1.87 5.95 -13.44
C MET A 2 3.11 5.14 -13.77
N SER A 3 4.25 5.81 -13.98
CA SER A 3 5.55 5.12 -14.15
C SER A 3 6.10 4.64 -12.80
N LEU A 4 6.99 3.63 -12.82
CA LEU A 4 7.67 3.14 -11.61
C LEU A 4 8.47 4.26 -10.89
N LYS A 5 9.05 5.18 -11.67
CA LYS A 5 9.76 6.35 -11.13
C LYS A 5 8.80 7.30 -10.41
N ALA A 6 7.64 7.56 -11.01
CA ALA A 6 6.60 8.39 -10.37
C ALA A 6 6.10 7.73 -9.09
N LEU A 7 5.87 6.40 -9.11
CA LEU A 7 5.45 5.65 -7.94
C LEU A 7 6.45 5.76 -6.78
N ALA A 8 7.74 5.54 -7.05
CA ALA A 8 8.79 5.70 -6.05
C ALA A 8 8.83 7.12 -5.47
N THR A 9 8.72 8.14 -6.34
CA THR A 9 8.72 9.54 -5.91
C THR A 9 7.52 9.86 -4.99
N SER A 10 6.33 9.35 -5.31
CA SER A 10 5.13 9.53 -4.49
C SER A 10 5.17 8.80 -3.14
N LEU A 11 5.91 7.69 -3.04
CA LEU A 11 6.13 7.01 -1.76
C LEU A 11 7.15 7.77 -0.90
N GLN A 12 8.23 8.26 -1.52
CA GLN A 12 9.24 9.09 -0.85
C GLN A 12 8.63 10.36 -0.25
N SER A 13 7.72 11.02 -0.95
CA SER A 13 7.03 12.23 -0.43
C SER A 13 6.16 11.96 0.79
N ARG A 14 5.80 10.70 1.05
CA ARG A 14 5.06 10.25 2.25
C ARG A 14 5.98 9.69 3.35
N GLY A 15 7.30 9.81 3.19
CA GLY A 15 8.29 9.33 4.16
C GLY A 15 8.63 7.83 4.05
N MET A 16 8.19 7.16 2.99
CA MET A 16 8.53 5.75 2.74
C MET A 16 9.82 5.64 1.90
N ALA A 17 10.69 4.69 2.25
CA ALA A 17 11.86 4.41 1.44
C ALA A 17 11.44 3.68 0.16
N ALA A 18 11.63 4.30 -1.00
CA ALA A 18 11.34 3.69 -2.29
C ALA A 18 12.37 4.08 -3.34
N THR A 19 12.73 3.17 -4.23
CA THR A 19 13.70 3.39 -5.30
C THR A 19 13.23 2.75 -6.60
N CYS A 20 13.56 3.38 -7.71
CA CYS A 20 13.31 2.85 -9.05
C CYS A 20 14.61 2.90 -9.84
N TYR A 21 14.97 1.79 -10.46
CA TYR A 21 16.13 1.64 -11.34
C TYR A 21 15.66 1.17 -12.70
N SER A 22 16.21 1.74 -13.76
CA SER A 22 16.00 1.30 -15.14
C SER A 22 17.34 0.94 -15.75
N CYS A 23 17.42 -0.21 -16.40
CA CYS A 23 18.58 -0.68 -17.15
C CYS A 23 18.18 -0.81 -18.63
N GLY A 24 19.00 -0.26 -19.53
CA GLY A 24 18.78 -0.33 -20.98
C GLY A 24 19.29 0.93 -21.67
N ASP A 25 20.47 0.84 -22.29
CA ASP A 25 21.07 1.86 -23.16
C ASP A 25 20.77 1.63 -24.65
N GLY A 26 19.73 0.82 -24.94
CA GLY A 26 19.12 0.71 -26.26
C GLY A 26 19.71 -0.36 -27.17
N ARG A 27 20.64 -1.20 -26.70
CA ARG A 27 21.24 -2.26 -27.53
C ARG A 27 20.88 -3.68 -27.10
N ASP A 28 20.79 -4.00 -25.80
CA ASP A 28 20.35 -5.31 -25.32
C ASP A 28 19.59 -5.19 -23.99
N GLY A 29 18.29 -5.50 -24.04
CA GLY A 29 17.39 -5.67 -22.88
C GLY A 29 16.83 -4.39 -22.24
N GLN A 30 15.52 -4.36 -22.02
CA GLN A 30 14.86 -3.31 -21.22
C GLN A 30 14.43 -3.90 -19.87
N GLY A 31 15.13 -3.49 -18.82
CA GLY A 31 14.84 -3.90 -17.45
C GLY A 31 14.45 -2.71 -16.58
N ALA A 32 13.55 -2.93 -15.64
CA ALA A 32 13.27 -1.97 -14.59
C ALA A 32 13.00 -2.68 -13.27
N SER A 33 13.45 -2.08 -12.17
CA SER A 33 13.21 -2.57 -10.82
C SER A 33 12.65 -1.44 -9.97
N PHE A 34 11.62 -1.75 -9.20
CA PHE A 34 11.06 -0.89 -8.17
C PHE A 34 11.16 -1.63 -6.84
N VAL A 35 11.68 -0.95 -5.83
CA VAL A 35 11.79 -1.48 -4.46
C VAL A 35 11.21 -0.45 -3.50
N ALA A 36 10.37 -0.87 -2.58
CA ALA A 36 9.84 -0.01 -1.53
C ALA A 36 9.74 -0.73 -0.18
N ASN A 37 9.95 0.03 0.90
CA ASN A 37 9.61 -0.37 2.26
C ASN A 37 8.27 0.30 2.62
N LEU A 38 7.22 -0.52 2.75
CA LEU A 38 5.87 -0.09 3.06
C LEU A 38 5.62 0.06 4.58
N GLY A 39 6.68 0.02 5.39
CA GLY A 39 6.65 0.11 6.85
C GLY A 39 6.76 -1.25 7.53
N THR A 40 7.16 -1.26 8.81
CA THR A 40 7.33 -2.50 9.61
C THR A 40 8.26 -3.55 8.97
N ASN A 41 9.33 -3.09 8.30
CA ASN A 41 10.25 -3.91 7.50
C ASN A 41 9.55 -4.76 6.43
N HIS A 42 8.38 -4.34 5.96
CA HIS A 42 7.69 -4.95 4.83
C HIS A 42 8.25 -4.36 3.54
N MET A 43 9.10 -5.13 2.87
CA MET A 43 9.69 -4.74 1.61
C MET A 43 8.95 -5.39 0.45
N VAL A 44 8.80 -4.63 -0.63
CA VAL A 44 8.26 -5.11 -1.91
C VAL A 44 9.25 -4.83 -3.02
N ARG A 45 9.33 -5.73 -3.99
CA ARG A 45 10.16 -5.58 -5.18
C ARG A 45 9.36 -5.99 -6.41
N PHE A 46 9.23 -5.07 -7.35
CA PHE A 46 8.69 -5.33 -8.68
C PHE A 46 9.83 -5.29 -9.69
N LEU A 47 9.96 -6.33 -10.51
CA LEU A 47 10.98 -6.45 -11.54
C LEU A 47 10.31 -6.65 -12.90
N VAL A 48 10.77 -5.91 -13.89
CA VAL A 48 10.47 -6.09 -15.32
C VAL A 48 11.76 -6.42 -16.02
N SER A 49 11.75 -7.47 -16.83
CA SER A 49 12.88 -7.89 -17.67
C SER A 49 12.36 -8.58 -18.93
N ASP A 50 13.25 -8.89 -19.87
CA ASP A 50 12.90 -9.65 -21.07
C ASP A 50 12.44 -11.09 -20.75
N PHE A 51 12.78 -11.60 -19.57
CA PHE A 51 12.36 -12.92 -19.09
C PHE A 51 11.01 -12.92 -18.37
N GLY A 52 10.43 -11.74 -18.15
CA GLY A 52 9.13 -11.60 -17.51
C GLY A 52 9.09 -10.54 -16.41
N ILE A 53 7.96 -10.56 -15.70
CA ILE A 53 7.59 -9.61 -14.65
C ILE A 53 7.37 -10.37 -13.36
N SER A 54 8.00 -9.93 -12.27
CA SER A 54 7.83 -10.54 -10.94
C SER A 54 7.56 -9.49 -9.85
N TRP A 55 6.85 -9.93 -8.82
CA TRP A 55 6.66 -9.23 -7.56
C TRP A 55 7.11 -10.12 -6.42
N VAL A 56 7.87 -9.57 -5.49
CA VAL A 56 8.31 -10.27 -4.28
C VAL A 56 8.03 -9.41 -3.07
N GLU A 57 7.40 -10.00 -2.05
CA GLU A 57 7.28 -9.39 -0.73
C GLU A 57 8.20 -10.09 0.25
N SER A 58 8.80 -9.31 1.14
CA SER A 58 9.55 -9.84 2.26
C SER A 58 9.28 -9.05 3.52
N ARG A 59 9.39 -9.73 4.68
CA ARG A 59 9.30 -9.08 5.98
C ARG A 59 10.43 -9.55 6.87
N ASN A 60 11.14 -8.60 7.47
CA ASN A 60 12.32 -8.88 8.28
C ASN A 60 13.36 -9.74 7.54
N GLY A 61 13.48 -9.56 6.22
CA GLY A 61 14.41 -10.32 5.37
C GLY A 61 13.89 -11.68 4.90
N HIS A 62 12.73 -12.14 5.38
CA HIS A 62 12.13 -13.41 4.93
C HIS A 62 11.17 -13.15 3.77
N GLU A 63 11.37 -13.84 2.65
CA GLU A 63 10.41 -13.85 1.54
C GLU A 63 9.07 -14.43 2.01
N LEU A 64 7.99 -13.68 1.75
CA LEU A 64 6.63 -14.08 2.11
C LEU A 64 5.88 -14.62 0.89
N VAL A 65 6.02 -13.93 -0.24
CA VAL A 65 5.35 -14.31 -1.49
C VAL A 65 6.19 -13.88 -2.68
N LYS A 66 6.11 -14.68 -3.74
CA LYS A 66 6.61 -14.36 -5.06
C LYS A 66 5.49 -14.61 -6.08
N LEU A 67 5.16 -13.58 -6.85
CA LEU A 67 4.13 -13.59 -7.88
C LEU A 67 4.79 -13.26 -9.22
N GLU A 68 4.25 -13.81 -10.29
CA GLU A 68 4.76 -13.64 -11.65
C GLU A 68 3.64 -13.16 -12.58
N GLY A 69 3.99 -12.46 -13.66
CA GLY A 69 3.06 -12.04 -14.70
C GLY A 69 1.93 -11.14 -14.19
N ALA A 70 0.68 -11.53 -14.44
CA ALA A 70 -0.49 -10.70 -14.16
C ALA A 70 -0.71 -10.41 -12.67
N GLU A 71 -0.36 -11.34 -11.78
CA GLU A 71 -0.50 -11.17 -10.34
C GLU A 71 0.50 -10.14 -9.80
N ALA A 72 1.73 -10.15 -10.35
CA ALA A 72 2.73 -9.13 -10.03
C ALA A 72 2.27 -7.72 -10.43
N ILE A 73 1.61 -7.59 -11.58
CA ILE A 73 1.06 -6.30 -12.05
C ILE A 73 -0.07 -5.82 -11.13
N GLN A 74 -0.93 -6.73 -10.64
CA GLN A 74 -2.03 -6.38 -9.73
C GLN A 74 -1.51 -5.81 -8.41
N GLU A 75 -0.47 -6.38 -7.82
CA GLU A 75 0.12 -5.86 -6.58
C GLU A 75 0.76 -4.47 -6.78
N LEU A 76 1.42 -4.23 -7.91
CA LEU A 76 1.93 -2.90 -8.25
C LEU A 76 0.80 -1.87 -8.33
N GLN A 77 -0.33 -2.23 -8.95
CA GLN A 77 -1.51 -1.37 -9.03
C GLN A 77 -2.12 -1.10 -7.66
N ARG A 78 -2.14 -2.10 -6.76
CA ARG A 78 -2.63 -1.94 -5.39
C ARG A 78 -1.82 -0.88 -4.63
N VAL A 79 -0.49 -0.92 -4.73
CA VAL A 79 0.36 0.11 -4.11
C VAL A 79 0.13 1.48 -4.72
N ALA A 80 -0.03 1.57 -6.04
CA ALA A 80 -0.35 2.83 -6.69
C ALA A 80 -1.71 3.40 -6.22
N GLN A 81 -2.72 2.55 -6.01
CA GLN A 81 -4.05 2.97 -5.54
C GLN A 81 -4.02 3.53 -4.12
N VAL A 82 -3.24 2.95 -3.20
CA VAL A 82 -3.06 3.45 -1.82
C VAL A 82 -2.46 4.86 -1.77
N LEU A 83 -1.84 5.33 -2.85
CA LEU A 83 -1.34 6.70 -2.97
C LEU A 83 -2.39 7.69 -3.47
N HIS A 84 -3.38 7.23 -4.23
CA HIS A 84 -4.47 8.08 -4.73
C HIS A 84 -5.57 8.27 -3.69
N SER A 85 -5.82 7.22 -2.91
CA SER A 85 -6.70 7.30 -1.74
C SER A 85 -5.92 8.03 -0.64
N GLY A 86 -6.32 9.26 -0.31
CA GLY A 86 -5.81 9.97 0.87
C GLY A 86 -5.96 9.13 2.15
N PRO A 87 -5.33 9.52 3.28
CA PRO A 87 -5.35 8.71 4.50
C PRO A 87 -6.79 8.28 4.83
N ALA A 88 -7.00 6.97 4.95
CA ALA A 88 -8.28 6.42 5.34
C ALA A 88 -8.71 7.05 6.68
N PRO A 89 -10.00 7.40 6.86
CA PRO A 89 -10.48 7.87 8.15
C PRO A 89 -10.25 6.76 9.17
N GLU A 90 -9.45 7.06 10.18
CA GLU A 90 -9.26 6.21 11.35
C GLU A 90 -10.64 5.97 11.99
N PRO A 91 -11.08 4.73 12.25
CA PRO A 91 -12.31 4.51 12.98
C PRO A 91 -12.10 5.03 14.41
N ALA A 92 -12.78 6.14 14.72
CA ALA A 92 -12.79 6.76 16.03
C ALA A 92 -13.06 5.71 17.12
N SER A 93 -12.01 5.36 17.85
CA SER A 93 -12.10 4.46 19.00
C SER A 93 -12.64 5.25 20.18
N GLY A 94 -13.91 5.00 20.49
CA GLY A 94 -14.49 4.97 21.83
C GLY A 94 -14.38 6.23 22.69
N SER A 95 -15.51 6.91 22.87
CA SER A 95 -15.88 7.36 24.21
C SER A 95 -17.20 6.69 24.56
N VAL A 96 -17.10 5.64 25.37
CA VAL A 96 -18.20 5.14 26.17
C VAL A 96 -18.47 6.18 27.26
N ASP A 97 -19.74 6.50 27.54
CA ASP A 97 -20.13 6.65 28.94
C ASP A 97 -21.58 6.13 29.13
N PRO A 98 -21.83 5.34 30.19
CA PRO A 98 -23.07 4.61 30.39
C PRO A 98 -23.94 5.27 31.47
N SER A 99 -25.23 5.48 31.20
CA SER A 99 -26.22 5.34 32.28
C SER A 99 -27.62 5.14 31.72
N ALA A 100 -28.16 3.97 32.02
CA ALA A 100 -29.58 3.69 31.94
C ALA A 100 -30.36 4.55 32.93
N ASP A 101 -31.58 4.96 32.56
CA ASP A 101 -32.75 4.62 33.37
C ASP A 101 -34.05 4.68 32.54
N ILE A 102 -34.89 3.69 32.79
CA ILE A 102 -36.17 3.39 32.16
C ILE A 102 -37.28 3.98 33.03
N ALA A 103 -38.24 4.72 32.44
CA ALA A 103 -39.70 4.58 32.68
C ALA A 103 -40.49 5.88 32.37
N ALA A 104 -41.54 5.76 31.57
CA ALA A 104 -42.69 6.68 31.52
C ALA A 104 -43.79 6.17 32.50
N PRO A 105 -45.02 6.74 32.65
CA PRO A 105 -45.57 8.06 32.28
C PRO A 105 -46.48 8.74 33.38
N ASN A 106 -46.96 9.96 33.08
CA ASN A 106 -48.29 10.54 33.38
C ASN A 106 -48.62 11.37 34.67
N SER A 107 -49.37 12.46 34.41
CA SER A 107 -50.38 13.18 35.21
C SER A 107 -49.98 14.07 36.40
N LEU A 108 -50.52 15.30 36.39
CA LEU A 108 -50.64 16.19 37.56
C LEU A 108 -52.05 16.84 37.57
N PRO A 109 -52.77 16.81 38.70
CA PRO A 109 -53.90 17.71 38.95
C PRO A 109 -53.50 18.81 39.96
N THR A 110 -54.02 20.03 39.78
CA THR A 110 -54.81 20.79 40.78
C THR A 110 -55.35 22.06 40.15
#